data_AF-A0A973KQ43-F1
#
_entry.id   AF-A0A973KQ43-F1
#
_cell.length_a   1.000
_cell.length_b   1.000
_cell.length_c   1.000
_cell.angle_alpha   90.00
_cell.angle_beta   90.00
_cell.angle_gamma   90.00
#
_symmetry.space_group_name_H-M   'P 1'
#
loop_
_entity.id
_entity.type
_entity.pdbx_description
1 polymer ?
#
loop_
_entity_poly.entity_id
_entity_poly.type
_entity_poly.pdbx_seq_one_letter_code
_entity_poly.pdbx_strand_id
1 'polypeptide(L)'
;YAGAVAEALADPDPWHGFTGYIHAVCAMQAADRGFADVLTMSFPTAKALEARRTESYNAFLELIARARNSGHLREDFVPEDLVILQMANAGVIAAGGDSAPDAWRRLVGHMIRSYAAPGAPIPAVPAAPAPTALYRAMVRLARTGPGSVQAEPSSADGT
;
A
#
# COMPACT_ATOMS: atom_id res chain seq x y z
N TYR A 1 -0.38 -11.49 4.43
CA TYR A 1 0.86 -11.14 5.13
C TYR A 1 1.78 -12.33 5.32
N ALA A 2 1.49 -13.28 6.24
CA ALA A 2 2.39 -14.40 6.52
C ALA A 2 2.74 -15.29 5.29
N GLY A 3 1.79 -15.54 4.39
CA GLY A 3 2.07 -16.27 3.14
C GLY A 3 2.96 -15.48 2.18
N ALA A 4 2.63 -14.20 1.94
CA ALA A 4 3.39 -13.34 1.04
C ALA A 4 4.83 -13.10 1.51
N VAL A 5 5.08 -12.96 2.82
CA VAL A 5 6.43 -12.78 3.36
C VAL A 5 7.25 -14.07 3.24
N ALA A 6 6.63 -15.23 3.45
CA ALA A 6 7.29 -16.53 3.30
C ALA A 6 7.65 -16.82 1.84
N GLU A 7 6.74 -16.52 0.89
CA GLU A 7 7.00 -16.63 -0.55
C GLU A 7 8.14 -15.72 -0.98
N ALA A 8 8.14 -14.47 -0.53
CA ALA A 8 9.22 -13.52 -0.80
C ALA A 8 10.57 -13.95 -0.21
N LEU A 9 10.58 -14.56 0.99
CA LEU A 9 11.80 -15.09 1.59
C LEU A 9 12.32 -16.35 0.88
N ALA A 10 11.44 -17.11 0.22
CA ALA A 10 11.83 -18.25 -0.60
C ALA A 10 12.45 -17.84 -1.94
N ASP A 11 12.36 -16.56 -2.32
CA ASP A 11 12.95 -16.07 -3.55
C ASP A 11 14.49 -16.10 -3.49
N PRO A 12 15.18 -16.68 -4.50
CA PRO A 12 16.63 -16.71 -4.55
C PRO A 12 17.26 -15.34 -4.78
N ASP A 13 16.54 -14.38 -5.38
CA ASP A 13 16.97 -13.00 -5.51
C ASP A 13 16.33 -12.15 -4.39
N PRO A 14 17.10 -11.69 -3.40
CA PRO A 14 16.57 -10.91 -2.28
C PRO A 14 15.81 -9.65 -2.70
N TRP A 15 16.25 -9.01 -3.78
CA TRP A 15 15.61 -7.79 -4.27
C TRP A 15 14.31 -8.11 -5.00
N HIS A 16 14.29 -9.18 -5.81
CA HIS A 16 13.06 -9.66 -6.41
C HIS A 16 12.03 -10.08 -5.36
N GLY A 17 12.46 -10.84 -4.34
CA GLY A 17 11.62 -11.20 -3.19
C GLY A 17 11.04 -9.97 -2.47
N PHE A 18 11.87 -8.98 -2.15
CA PHE A 18 11.43 -7.75 -1.49
C PHE A 18 10.43 -6.94 -2.32
N THR A 19 10.71 -6.70 -3.60
CA THR A 19 9.81 -5.95 -4.49
C THR A 19 8.52 -6.70 -4.77
N GLY A 20 8.60 -8.03 -4.89
CA GLY A 20 7.46 -8.94 -4.98
C GLY A 20 6.57 -8.88 -3.74
N TYR A 21 7.17 -8.88 -2.54
CA TYR A 21 6.43 -8.72 -1.29
C TYR A 21 5.65 -7.40 -1.24
N ILE A 22 6.30 -6.27 -1.57
CA ILE A 22 5.66 -4.95 -1.62
C ILE A 22 4.46 -4.99 -2.58
N HIS A 23 4.66 -5.52 -3.79
CA HIS A 23 3.59 -5.62 -4.76
C HIS A 23 2.43 -6.49 -4.26
N ALA A 24 2.72 -7.64 -3.64
CA ALA A 24 1.72 -8.56 -3.10
C ALA A 24 0.88 -7.92 -1.98
N VAL A 25 1.51 -7.20 -1.04
CA VAL A 25 0.76 -6.55 0.06
C VAL A 25 -0.11 -5.40 -0.40
N CYS A 26 0.34 -4.63 -1.40
CA CYS A 26 -0.49 -3.59 -2.01
C CYS A 26 -1.63 -4.19 -2.87
N ALA A 27 -1.38 -5.31 -3.56
CA ALA A 27 -2.39 -6.02 -4.33
C ALA A 27 -3.50 -6.59 -3.45
N MET A 28 -3.15 -7.11 -2.26
CA MET A 28 -4.12 -7.58 -1.27
C MET A 28 -5.05 -6.45 -0.82
N GLN A 29 -4.55 -5.23 -0.59
CA GLN A 29 -5.41 -4.08 -0.28
C GLN A 29 -6.36 -3.71 -1.44
N ALA A 30 -5.90 -3.87 -2.68
CA ALA A 30 -6.72 -3.57 -3.85
C ALA A 30 -7.83 -4.62 -4.09
N ALA A 31 -7.55 -5.88 -3.78
CA ALA A 31 -8.49 -6.99 -3.92
C ALA A 31 -9.55 -7.04 -2.81
N ASP A 32 -9.22 -6.57 -1.60
CA ASP A 32 -10.12 -6.55 -0.46
C ASP A 32 -10.10 -5.19 0.24
N ARG A 33 -11.13 -4.38 -0.02
CA ARG A 33 -11.28 -3.04 0.56
C ARG A 33 -11.40 -3.08 2.09
N GLY A 34 -11.90 -4.17 2.69
CA GLY A 34 -11.98 -4.35 4.15
C GLY A 34 -10.63 -4.75 4.77
N PHE A 35 -9.71 -5.27 3.98
CA PHE A 35 -8.34 -5.61 4.41
C PHE A 35 -7.46 -4.38 4.60
N ALA A 36 -7.71 -3.28 3.86
CA ALA A 36 -6.97 -2.03 4.01
C ALA A 36 -7.14 -1.41 5.42
N ASP A 37 -8.33 -1.51 6.01
CA ASP A 37 -8.64 -0.96 7.34
C ASP A 37 -8.01 -1.78 8.48
N VAL A 38 -7.85 -3.09 8.30
CA VAL A 38 -7.26 -4.01 9.31
C VAL A 38 -5.74 -3.84 9.45
N LEU A 39 -5.07 -3.28 8.44
CA LEU A 39 -3.61 -3.14 8.43
C LEU A 39 -3.11 -1.89 9.16
N THR A 40 -3.96 -0.88 9.29
CA THR A 40 -3.68 0.35 10.02
C THR A 40 -4.24 0.35 11.44
N MET A 41 -5.06 -0.63 11.81
CA MET A 41 -5.59 -0.80 13.16
C MET A 41 -4.66 -1.62 14.08
N SER A 42 -4.39 -1.08 15.26
CA SER A 42 -3.87 -1.83 16.41
C SER A 42 -4.97 -2.71 17.00
N PHE A 43 -4.67 -3.98 17.28
CA PHE A 43 -5.57 -4.93 17.94
C PHE A 43 -5.05 -5.26 19.35
N PRO A 44 -5.32 -4.41 20.36
CA PRO A 44 -4.72 -4.52 21.69
C PRO A 44 -5.18 -5.73 22.54
N THR A 45 -6.04 -6.63 22.05
CA THR A 45 -6.68 -7.67 22.89
C THR A 45 -6.60 -9.11 22.39
N ALA A 46 -5.70 -9.43 21.43
CA ALA A 46 -5.60 -10.80 20.88
C ALA A 46 -4.17 -11.36 20.88
N LYS A 47 -3.74 -11.98 21.99
CA LYS A 47 -2.36 -12.51 22.19
C LYS A 47 -1.88 -13.51 21.10
N ALA A 48 -2.77 -14.35 20.57
CA ALA A 48 -2.41 -15.26 19.47
C ALA A 48 -2.23 -14.53 18.12
N LEU A 49 -2.93 -13.41 17.94
CA LEU A 49 -2.76 -12.53 16.79
C LEU A 49 -1.46 -11.71 16.91
N GLU A 50 -1.05 -11.37 18.14
CA GLU A 50 0.24 -10.73 18.42
C GLU A 50 1.43 -11.61 18.06
N ALA A 51 1.46 -12.89 18.50
CA ALA A 51 2.57 -13.79 18.17
C ALA A 51 2.78 -13.94 16.65
N ARG A 52 1.67 -14.15 15.91
CA ARG A 52 1.70 -14.24 14.44
C ARG A 52 2.05 -12.93 13.75
N ARG A 53 1.72 -11.78 14.38
CA ARG A 53 2.18 -10.46 13.93
C ARG A 53 3.67 -10.28 14.15
N THR A 54 4.20 -10.66 15.31
CA THR A 54 5.63 -10.63 15.61
C THR A 54 6.43 -11.48 14.64
N GLU A 55 5.97 -12.71 14.34
CA GLU A 55 6.60 -13.57 13.33
C GLU A 55 6.59 -12.92 11.94
N SER A 56 5.45 -12.40 11.50
CA SER A 56 5.33 -11.74 10.20
C SER A 56 6.20 -10.47 10.11
N TYR A 57 6.30 -9.73 11.22
CA TYR A 57 7.14 -8.55 11.31
C TYR A 57 8.63 -8.90 11.26
N ASN A 58 9.06 -9.91 12.03
CA ASN A 58 10.44 -10.40 11.98
C ASN A 58 10.82 -10.93 10.59
N ALA A 59 9.91 -11.65 9.93
CA ALA A 59 10.12 -12.11 8.56
C ALA A 59 10.23 -10.93 7.57
N PHE A 60 9.49 -9.84 7.79
CA PHE A 60 9.62 -8.63 6.98
C PHE A 60 10.94 -7.89 7.25
N LEU A 61 11.39 -7.81 8.51
CA LEU A 61 12.72 -7.28 8.85
C LEU A 61 13.83 -8.08 8.16
N GLU A 62 13.69 -9.40 8.09
CA GLU A 62 14.62 -10.27 7.37
C GLU A 62 14.62 -9.97 5.86
N LEU A 63 13.46 -9.76 5.22
CA LEU A 63 13.41 -9.34 3.82
C LEU A 63 14.16 -8.02 3.58
N ILE A 64 13.95 -7.03 4.45
CA ILE A 64 14.67 -5.75 4.39
C ILE A 64 16.17 -5.99 4.49
N ALA A 65 16.61 -6.79 5.45
CA ALA A 65 18.02 -7.09 5.66
C ALA A 65 18.63 -7.77 4.44
N ARG A 66 17.97 -8.77 3.85
CA ARG A 66 18.47 -9.49 2.66
C ARG A 66 18.55 -8.59 1.43
N ALA A 67 17.54 -7.76 1.18
CA ALA A 67 17.53 -6.80 0.07
C ALA A 67 18.59 -5.69 0.23
N ARG A 68 18.86 -5.26 1.46
CA ARG A 68 19.94 -4.32 1.78
C ARG A 68 21.31 -4.96 1.59
N ASN A 69 21.49 -6.19 2.07
CA ASN A 69 22.74 -6.94 1.95
C ASN A 69 23.08 -7.29 0.50
N SER A 70 22.09 -7.35 -0.40
CA SER A 70 22.33 -7.48 -1.84
C SER A 70 22.81 -6.18 -2.50
N GLY A 71 22.84 -5.06 -1.76
CA GLY A 71 23.20 -3.73 -2.28
C GLY A 71 22.12 -3.06 -3.13
N HIS A 72 20.90 -3.60 -3.17
CA HIS A 72 19.83 -3.11 -4.05
C HIS A 72 18.78 -2.27 -3.34
N LEU A 73 18.71 -2.32 -2.01
CA LEU A 73 17.88 -1.45 -1.19
C LEU A 73 18.73 -0.31 -0.59
N ARG A 74 18.24 0.93 -0.65
CA ARG A 74 18.91 2.10 -0.07
C ARG A 74 19.16 1.95 1.44
N GLU A 75 20.26 2.52 1.91
CA GLU A 75 20.72 2.35 3.31
C GLU A 75 19.84 3.05 4.35
N ASP A 76 19.05 4.03 3.96
CA ASP A 76 18.14 4.76 4.84
C ASP A 76 16.69 4.27 4.74
N PHE A 77 16.41 3.17 4.01
CA PHE A 77 15.10 2.53 4.04
C PHE A 77 14.82 1.96 5.43
N VAL A 78 13.63 2.22 5.97
CA VAL A 78 13.19 1.72 7.28
C VAL A 78 11.82 1.02 7.17
N PRO A 79 11.48 0.09 8.08
CA PRO A 79 10.19 -0.63 8.05
C PRO A 79 8.97 0.31 7.99
N GLU A 80 9.06 1.48 8.60
CA GLU A 80 8.03 2.53 8.62
C GLU A 80 7.69 3.05 7.22
N ASP A 81 8.64 3.02 6.27
CA ASP A 81 8.40 3.42 4.88
C ASP A 81 7.33 2.54 4.22
N LEU A 82 7.26 1.25 4.59
CA LEU A 82 6.21 0.36 4.11
C LEU A 82 4.84 0.74 4.69
N VAL A 83 4.78 1.19 5.95
CA VAL A 83 3.52 1.63 6.56
C VAL A 83 3.00 2.88 5.83
N ILE A 84 3.89 3.83 5.56
CA ILE A 84 3.56 5.04 4.78
C ILE A 84 3.07 4.66 3.38
N LEU A 85 3.75 3.72 2.71
CA LEU A 85 3.30 3.19 1.42
C LEU A 85 1.90 2.57 1.50
N GLN A 86 1.63 1.73 2.50
CA GLN A 86 0.33 1.07 2.64
C GLN A 86 -0.80 2.08 2.91
N MET A 87 -0.52 3.16 3.65
CA MET A 87 -1.47 4.28 3.84
C MET A 87 -1.75 5.01 2.52
N ALA A 88 -0.70 5.34 1.76
CA ALA A 88 -0.83 6.00 0.47
C ALA A 88 -1.58 5.11 -0.55
N ASN A 89 -1.26 3.82 -0.58
CA ASN A 89 -1.87 2.83 -1.45
C ASN A 89 -3.37 2.69 -1.17
N ALA A 90 -3.77 2.60 0.11
CA ALA A 90 -5.18 2.59 0.51
C ALA A 90 -5.92 3.85 0.02
N GLY A 91 -5.31 5.03 0.17
CA GLY A 91 -5.88 6.28 -0.32
C GLY A 91 -6.07 6.30 -1.84
N VAL A 92 -5.07 5.82 -2.60
CA VAL A 92 -5.16 5.71 -4.07
C VAL A 92 -6.23 4.71 -4.49
N ILE A 93 -6.36 3.56 -3.81
CA ILE A 93 -7.41 2.56 -4.08
C ILE A 93 -8.80 3.16 -3.83
N ALA A 94 -8.98 3.84 -2.69
CA ALA A 94 -10.25 4.44 -2.31
C ALA A 94 -10.70 5.55 -3.29
N ALA A 95 -9.75 6.41 -3.69
CA ALA A 95 -9.97 7.46 -4.67
C ALA A 95 -10.20 6.91 -6.08
N GLY A 96 -9.40 5.94 -6.49
CA GLY A 96 -9.43 5.33 -7.83
C GLY A 96 -10.78 4.68 -8.12
N GLY A 97 -11.31 3.91 -7.16
CA GLY A 97 -12.59 3.23 -7.29
C GLY A 97 -12.70 2.49 -8.62
N ASP A 98 -13.85 2.57 -9.27
CA ASP A 98 -14.08 1.90 -10.56
C ASP A 98 -13.56 2.74 -11.74
N SER A 99 -13.18 4.01 -11.51
CA SER A 99 -12.67 4.90 -12.56
C SER A 99 -11.20 4.64 -12.86
N ALA A 100 -10.42 4.28 -11.86
CA ALA A 100 -8.98 3.98 -11.99
C ALA A 100 -8.57 2.84 -11.04
N PRO A 101 -9.14 1.63 -11.19
CA PRO A 101 -8.95 0.52 -10.24
C PRO A 101 -7.49 0.05 -10.13
N ASP A 102 -6.68 0.33 -11.14
CA ASP A 102 -5.28 -0.10 -11.22
C ASP A 102 -4.26 1.02 -10.96
N ALA A 103 -4.72 2.23 -10.60
CA ALA A 103 -3.84 3.38 -10.37
C ALA A 103 -2.80 3.11 -9.27
N TRP A 104 -3.14 2.26 -8.30
CA TRP A 104 -2.27 1.83 -7.21
C TRP A 104 -0.99 1.14 -7.72
N ARG A 105 -1.06 0.35 -8.80
CA ARG A 105 0.13 -0.35 -9.35
C ARG A 105 1.20 0.64 -9.77
N ARG A 106 0.77 1.80 -10.28
CA ARG A 106 1.67 2.85 -10.73
C ARG A 106 2.31 3.61 -9.56
N LEU A 107 1.59 3.81 -8.46
CA LEU A 107 2.16 4.31 -7.20
C LEU A 107 3.23 3.34 -6.68
N VAL A 108 2.90 2.06 -6.57
CA VAL A 108 3.81 1.02 -6.06
C VAL A 108 5.10 0.95 -6.88
N GLY A 109 4.99 0.94 -8.21
CA GLY A 109 6.17 0.92 -9.08
C GLY A 109 7.08 2.14 -8.88
N HIS A 110 6.51 3.32 -8.64
CA HIS A 110 7.28 4.53 -8.31
C HIS A 110 7.92 4.46 -6.92
N MET A 111 7.25 3.87 -5.94
CA MET A 111 7.79 3.74 -4.59
C MET A 111 8.94 2.72 -4.55
N ILE A 112 8.81 1.58 -5.25
CA ILE A 112 9.92 0.63 -5.44
C ILE A 112 11.14 1.31 -6.07
N ARG A 113 10.93 2.15 -7.10
CA ARG A 113 12.00 2.98 -7.68
C ARG A 113 12.68 3.88 -6.67
N SER A 114 11.94 4.47 -5.75
CA SER A 114 12.47 5.36 -4.72
C SER A 114 13.22 4.64 -3.60
N TYR A 115 12.94 3.35 -3.40
CA TYR A 115 13.60 2.50 -2.41
C TYR A 115 14.88 1.85 -2.96
N ALA A 116 14.98 1.71 -4.29
CA ALA A 116 16.13 1.14 -4.95
C ALA A 116 17.41 1.95 -4.69
N ALA A 117 18.49 1.25 -4.36
CA ALA A 117 19.84 1.81 -4.40
C ALA A 117 20.29 2.03 -5.86
N PRO A 118 21.26 2.94 -6.12
CA PRO A 118 21.82 3.11 -7.45
C PRO A 118 22.32 1.79 -8.05
N GLY A 119 21.86 1.46 -9.26
CA GLY A 119 22.25 0.23 -9.97
C GLY A 119 21.38 -1.00 -9.70
N ALA A 120 20.43 -0.93 -8.76
CA ALA A 120 19.47 -2.02 -8.54
C ALA A 120 18.60 -2.25 -9.78
N PRO A 121 18.20 -3.51 -10.07
CA PRO A 121 17.30 -3.80 -11.18
C PRO A 121 15.88 -3.31 -10.85
N ILE A 122 15.41 -2.30 -11.57
CA ILE A 122 14.12 -1.66 -11.29
C ILE A 122 13.00 -2.30 -12.13
N PRO A 123 11.89 -2.77 -11.51
CA PRO A 123 10.73 -3.23 -12.25
C PRO A 123 10.14 -2.15 -13.17
N ALA A 124 9.60 -2.58 -14.31
CA ALA A 124 8.88 -1.69 -15.21
C ALA A 124 7.66 -1.08 -14.49
N VAL A 125 7.48 0.23 -14.62
CA VAL A 125 6.31 0.90 -14.04
C VAL A 125 5.15 0.80 -15.01
N PRO A 126 3.96 0.40 -14.55
CA PRO A 126 2.76 0.35 -15.38
C PRO A 126 2.44 1.69 -16.07
N ALA A 127 1.73 1.62 -17.18
CA ALA A 127 1.27 2.79 -17.91
C ALA A 127 0.45 3.73 -17.00
N ALA A 128 0.50 5.03 -17.31
CA ALA A 128 -0.31 6.01 -16.61
C ALA A 128 -1.81 5.74 -16.82
N PRO A 129 -2.65 5.90 -15.78
CA PRO A 129 -4.09 5.96 -15.98
C PRO A 129 -4.45 7.05 -16.99
N ALA A 130 -5.54 6.86 -17.73
CA ALA A 130 -6.05 7.89 -18.62
C ALA A 130 -6.34 9.18 -17.83
N PRO A 131 -6.05 10.38 -18.38
CA PRO A 131 -6.30 11.64 -17.67
C PRO A 131 -7.73 11.79 -17.16
N THR A 132 -8.72 11.33 -17.92
CA THR A 132 -10.14 11.35 -17.54
C THR A 132 -10.48 10.41 -16.38
N ALA A 133 -9.84 9.24 -16.33
CA ALA A 133 -9.96 8.28 -15.23
C ALA A 133 -9.40 8.88 -13.92
N LEU A 134 -8.22 9.49 -14.00
CA LEU A 134 -7.59 10.15 -12.86
C LEU A 134 -8.42 11.35 -12.37
N TYR A 135 -8.94 12.16 -13.29
CA TYR A 135 -9.83 13.27 -12.95
C TYR A 135 -11.09 12.79 -12.18
N ARG A 136 -11.73 11.70 -12.63
CA ARG A 136 -12.88 11.12 -11.91
C ARG A 136 -12.50 10.64 -10.51
N ALA A 137 -11.32 10.05 -10.35
CA ALA A 137 -10.81 9.64 -9.05
C ALA A 137 -10.58 10.85 -8.12
N MET A 138 -10.04 11.96 -8.63
CA MET A 138 -9.89 13.20 -7.86
C MET A 138 -11.23 13.80 -7.42
N VAL A 139 -12.23 13.80 -8.32
CA VAL A 139 -13.59 14.26 -7.98
C VAL A 139 -14.22 13.37 -6.90
N ARG A 140 -14.01 12.05 -6.98
CA ARG A 140 -14.46 11.10 -5.94
C ARG A 140 -13.81 11.39 -4.60
N LEU A 141 -12.48 11.55 -4.57
CA LEU A 141 -11.71 11.85 -3.37
C LEU A 141 -12.22 13.14 -2.67
N ALA A 142 -12.51 14.19 -3.45
CA ALA A 142 -13.02 15.44 -2.91
C ALA A 142 -14.41 15.29 -2.25
N ARG A 143 -15.25 14.38 -2.73
CA ARG A 143 -16.59 14.13 -2.18
C ARG A 143 -16.58 13.28 -0.91
N THR A 144 -15.53 12.50 -0.68
CA THR A 144 -15.37 11.63 0.49
C THR A 144 -14.54 12.27 1.61
N GLY A 145 -14.06 13.50 1.42
CA GLY A 145 -13.25 14.20 2.42
C GLY A 145 -14.09 14.73 3.59
N PRO A 146 -13.48 14.99 4.76
CA PRO A 146 -14.17 15.40 6.00
C PRO A 146 -14.93 16.73 5.93
N GLY A 147 -14.90 17.45 4.80
CA GLY A 147 -15.70 18.65 4.55
C GLY A 147 -17.04 18.42 3.85
N SER A 148 -17.39 17.18 3.49
CA SER A 148 -18.68 16.85 2.86
C SER A 148 -19.79 16.68 3.90
N VAL A 149 -20.04 17.70 4.72
CA VAL A 149 -21.28 17.73 5.53
C VAL A 149 -22.43 17.93 4.55
N GLN A 150 -23.37 16.98 4.56
CA GLN A 150 -24.65 17.08 3.86
C GLN A 150 -25.31 18.40 4.22
N ALA A 151 -25.62 19.22 3.21
CA ALA A 151 -26.56 20.31 3.39
C ALA A 151 -27.91 19.71 3.79
N GLU A 152 -28.27 19.80 5.08
CA GLU A 152 -29.63 19.51 5.49
C GLU A 152 -30.59 20.47 4.76
N PRO A 153 -31.74 19.98 4.26
CA PRO A 153 -32.71 20.86 3.63
C PRO A 153 -33.26 21.81 4.69
N SER A 154 -33.07 23.11 4.45
CA SER A 154 -33.70 24.17 5.25
C SER A 154 -35.20 23.92 5.33
N SER A 155 -35.69 23.60 6.53
CA SER A 155 -37.11 23.60 6.88
C SER A 155 -37.63 25.04 6.77
N ALA A 156 -38.09 25.41 5.58
CA ALA A 156 -39.05 26.48 5.41
C ALA A 156 -40.44 25.88 5.66
N ASP A 157 -41.00 26.18 6.83
CA ASP A 157 -42.42 26.20 7.20
C ASP A 157 -42.40 26.44 8.73
N GLY A 158 -42.95 27.48 9.32
CA GLY A 158 -44.08 28.31 8.95
C GLY A 158 -44.90 28.46 10.24
N THR A 159 -45.00 29.68 10.78
CA THR A 159 -46.18 30.31 11.43
C THR A 159 -45.79 31.71 11.85
#